data_AF-A0A973Z3V8-F1
#
_entry.id   AF-A0A973Z3V8-F1
#
_cell.length_a   1.000
_cell.length_b   1.000
_cell.length_c   1.000
_cell.angle_alpha   90.00
_cell.angle_beta   90.00
_cell.angle_gamma   90.00
#
_symmetry.space_group_name_H-M   'P 1'
#
loop_
_entity.id
_entity.type
_entity.pdbx_description
1 polymer ?
#
loop_
_entity_poly.entity_id
_entity_poly.type
_entity_poly.pdbx_seq_one_letter_code
_entity_poly.pdbx_strand_id
1 'polypeptide(L)'
;MSKAYSNKALPAGTVLREWRLEEVLGVGGFGIVYKGRGIYFDELVAIKEYFPSSISEREADDTVVPIDSDAEEVHALGLKKFVEEAKLLWNLSTPSRHPNIVSVRSLFEIHGTAYMVMDFEDGIALSRELKKGAKFNERSLWNIIHPIAEGLERAHRVGVLHRDIKPPNILINEDGRPVLIDFGSARFEAAEATSTKVTFHTPPYAAIEQYVKTYPQGPWTDIYALGVVLYECVTGEKPPEVLERMHAGLGKPLAAGSWPGYSKKFLQAIDAAMTIRPQERPQSISDWLEMFGKNVGKSKTPAMSEDEDATRVFTHELKSDSIMPVAPPAFADGESVETQVPDHPDKAIFKGAGPATGAKKKVTSAT
;
A
#
# COMPACT_ATOMS: atom_id res chain seq x y z
N MET A 1 -10.84 -17.45 -11.97
CA MET A 1 -9.74 -17.61 -10.99
C MET A 1 -8.90 -18.81 -11.41
N SER A 2 -7.56 -18.75 -11.35
CA SER A 2 -6.77 -19.98 -11.51
C SER A 2 -6.97 -20.84 -10.25
N LYS A 3 -7.27 -22.13 -10.44
CA LYS A 3 -7.56 -23.10 -9.38
C LYS A 3 -6.47 -23.20 -8.29
N ALA A 4 -5.25 -22.75 -8.57
CA ALA A 4 -4.07 -22.96 -7.73
C ALA A 4 -4.08 -22.17 -6.41
N TYR A 5 -4.80 -21.04 -6.32
CA TYR A 5 -4.78 -20.17 -5.13
C TYR A 5 -6.01 -20.30 -4.22
N SER A 6 -7.04 -21.01 -4.68
CA SER A 6 -8.31 -21.16 -3.97
C SER A 6 -8.19 -21.83 -2.59
N ASN A 7 -7.11 -22.58 -2.35
CA ASN A 7 -6.92 -23.32 -1.08
C ASN A 7 -6.08 -22.55 -0.05
N LYS A 8 -5.49 -21.39 -0.41
CA LYS A 8 -4.62 -20.62 0.51
C LYS A 8 -5.33 -19.40 1.09
N ALA A 9 -6.27 -18.82 0.35
CA ALA A 9 -7.00 -17.63 0.78
C ALA A 9 -8.22 -18.00 1.62
N LEU A 10 -8.55 -17.15 2.59
CA LEU A 10 -9.82 -17.23 3.30
C LEU A 10 -10.99 -16.99 2.34
N PRO A 11 -12.11 -17.72 2.48
CA PRO A 11 -13.26 -17.55 1.62
C PRO A 11 -13.99 -16.23 1.87
N ALA A 12 -14.74 -15.77 0.86
CA ALA A 12 -15.68 -14.68 1.02
C ALA A 12 -16.71 -15.01 2.10
N GLY A 13 -17.05 -14.03 2.93
CA GLY A 13 -17.95 -14.17 4.08
C GLY A 13 -17.23 -14.47 5.40
N THR A 14 -15.95 -14.88 5.39
CA THR A 14 -15.15 -15.02 6.62
C THR A 14 -15.13 -13.70 7.40
N VAL A 15 -15.30 -13.79 8.71
CA VAL A 15 -15.29 -12.64 9.62
C VAL A 15 -14.00 -12.64 10.42
N LEU A 16 -13.20 -11.59 10.26
CA LEU A 16 -11.99 -11.33 11.03
C LEU A 16 -12.26 -10.15 11.97
N ARG A 17 -12.59 -10.47 13.23
CA ARG A 17 -13.08 -9.49 14.22
C ARG A 17 -14.32 -8.73 13.71
N GLU A 18 -14.22 -7.44 13.47
CA GLU A 18 -15.29 -6.57 12.95
C GLU A 18 -15.35 -6.48 11.41
N TRP A 19 -14.51 -7.23 10.68
CA TRP A 19 -14.39 -7.14 9.24
C TRP A 19 -14.86 -8.42 8.54
N ARG A 20 -15.84 -8.31 7.64
CA ARG A 20 -16.26 -9.41 6.77
C ARG A 20 -15.53 -9.34 5.43
N LEU A 21 -14.90 -10.43 5.01
CA LEU A 21 -14.21 -10.52 3.71
C LEU A 21 -15.24 -10.61 2.57
N GLU A 22 -15.01 -9.84 1.51
CA GLU A 22 -15.84 -9.86 0.30
C GLU A 22 -15.17 -10.63 -0.84
N GLU A 23 -13.90 -10.33 -1.11
CA GLU A 23 -13.16 -10.90 -2.22
C GLU A 23 -11.65 -10.85 -1.99
N VAL A 24 -10.91 -11.69 -2.72
CA VAL A 24 -9.45 -11.65 -2.76
C VAL A 24 -9.03 -10.66 -3.84
N LEU A 25 -8.34 -9.59 -3.44
CA LEU A 25 -7.80 -8.57 -4.35
C LEU A 25 -6.48 -9.02 -4.98
N GLY A 26 -5.67 -9.79 -4.24
CA GLY A 26 -4.40 -10.28 -4.74
C GLY A 26 -3.77 -11.34 -3.84
N VAL A 27 -3.00 -12.24 -4.45
CA VAL A 27 -2.17 -13.23 -3.74
C VAL A 27 -0.73 -13.02 -4.19
N GLY A 28 0.12 -12.63 -3.24
CA GLY A 28 1.56 -12.48 -3.44
C GLY A 28 2.35 -13.63 -2.82
N GLY A 29 3.67 -13.58 -2.96
CA GLY A 29 4.56 -14.56 -2.33
C GLY A 29 4.54 -14.52 -0.79
N PHE A 30 4.26 -13.34 -0.22
CA PHE A 30 4.37 -13.05 1.22
C PHE A 30 3.06 -12.72 1.93
N GLY A 31 1.96 -12.64 1.19
CA GLY A 31 0.68 -12.27 1.77
C GLY A 31 -0.47 -12.32 0.80
N ILE A 32 -1.65 -12.21 1.37
CA ILE A 32 -2.91 -12.19 0.66
C ILE A 32 -3.61 -10.87 0.99
N VAL A 33 -4.10 -10.19 -0.02
CA VAL A 33 -4.85 -8.94 0.14
C VAL A 33 -6.31 -9.22 -0.17
N TYR A 34 -7.17 -8.90 0.79
CA TYR A 34 -8.62 -9.05 0.70
C TYR A 34 -9.28 -7.68 0.67
N LYS A 35 -10.42 -7.61 -0.01
CA LYS A 35 -11.41 -6.56 0.24
C LYS A 35 -12.27 -7.02 1.40
N GLY A 36 -12.45 -6.15 2.38
CA GLY A 36 -13.32 -6.37 3.52
C GLY A 36 -14.31 -5.24 3.70
N ARG A 37 -15.31 -5.48 4.54
CA ARG A 37 -16.36 -4.54 4.89
C ARG A 37 -16.62 -4.59 6.39
N GLY A 38 -16.70 -3.43 7.03
CA GLY A 38 -17.03 -3.34 8.45
C GLY A 38 -18.46 -3.79 8.71
N ILE A 39 -18.67 -4.65 9.69
CA ILE A 39 -20.00 -5.21 9.97
C ILE A 39 -20.94 -4.21 10.66
N TYR A 40 -20.40 -3.13 11.23
CA TYR A 40 -21.17 -2.12 11.98
C TYR A 40 -21.46 -0.86 11.16
N PHE A 41 -20.51 -0.38 10.37
CA PHE A 41 -20.62 0.89 9.65
C PHE A 41 -20.53 0.76 8.12
N ASP A 42 -20.50 -0.47 7.60
CA ASP A 42 -20.52 -0.78 6.17
C ASP A 42 -19.34 -0.20 5.37
N GLU A 43 -18.26 0.17 6.04
CA GLU A 43 -17.10 0.80 5.46
C GLU A 43 -16.18 -0.22 4.78
N LEU A 44 -15.69 0.13 3.58
CA LEU A 44 -14.75 -0.72 2.85
C LEU A 44 -13.33 -0.58 3.38
N VAL A 45 -12.64 -1.72 3.45
CA VAL A 45 -11.22 -1.83 3.85
C VAL A 45 -10.47 -2.78 2.93
N ALA A 46 -9.16 -2.55 2.84
CA ALA A 46 -8.23 -3.55 2.32
C ALA A 46 -7.56 -4.24 3.50
N ILE A 47 -7.52 -5.57 3.52
CA ILE A 47 -6.94 -6.36 4.61
C ILE A 47 -5.79 -7.18 4.04
N LYS A 48 -4.56 -6.89 4.49
CA LYS A 48 -3.37 -7.67 4.11
C LYS A 48 -3.08 -8.69 5.20
N GLU A 49 -3.17 -9.95 4.86
CA GLU A 49 -2.75 -11.09 5.69
C GLU A 49 -1.30 -11.43 5.39
N TYR A 50 -0.51 -11.64 6.43
CA TYR A 50 0.81 -12.24 6.29
C TYR A 50 0.65 -13.73 5.94
N PHE A 51 1.13 -14.15 4.78
CA PHE A 51 1.01 -15.53 4.31
C PHE A 51 2.17 -15.84 3.35
N PRO A 52 3.33 -16.26 3.87
CA PRO A 52 4.49 -16.58 3.06
C PRO A 52 4.28 -17.94 2.37
N SER A 53 3.68 -17.90 1.20
CA SER A 53 3.10 -19.06 0.51
C SER A 53 4.08 -20.19 0.18
N SER A 54 5.40 -19.94 0.21
CA SER A 54 6.45 -20.92 -0.02
C SER A 54 6.87 -21.71 1.23
N ILE A 55 6.54 -21.19 2.42
CA ILE A 55 6.94 -21.77 3.71
C ILE A 55 5.77 -21.98 4.68
N SER A 56 4.54 -21.68 4.24
CA SER A 56 3.33 -21.82 5.05
C SER A 56 2.20 -22.52 4.34
N GLU A 57 1.41 -23.25 5.13
CA GLU A 57 0.13 -23.85 4.75
C GLU A 57 -1.00 -23.36 5.66
N ARG A 58 -2.24 -23.60 5.23
CA ARG A 58 -3.45 -23.29 6.00
C ARG A 58 -4.12 -24.59 6.42
N GLU A 59 -4.33 -24.74 7.72
CA GLU A 59 -5.06 -25.87 8.28
C GLU A 59 -6.58 -25.72 8.11
N ALA A 60 -7.33 -26.77 8.45
CA ALA A 60 -8.79 -26.80 8.30
C ALA A 60 -9.54 -25.78 9.19
N ASP A 61 -8.90 -25.28 10.25
CA ASP A 61 -9.45 -24.26 11.14
C ASP A 61 -8.98 -22.83 10.80
N ASP A 62 -8.50 -22.64 9.57
CA ASP A 62 -7.95 -21.41 9.02
C ASP A 62 -6.60 -20.97 9.59
N THR A 63 -6.01 -21.71 10.53
CA THR A 63 -4.68 -21.40 11.10
C THR A 63 -3.58 -21.51 10.04
N VAL A 64 -2.71 -20.50 9.99
CA VAL A 64 -1.49 -20.48 9.18
C VAL A 64 -0.36 -21.11 9.97
N VAL A 65 0.23 -22.16 9.42
CA VAL A 65 1.35 -22.89 10.04
C VAL A 65 2.53 -23.01 9.08
N PRO A 66 3.78 -23.06 9.58
CA PRO A 66 4.95 -23.39 8.77
C PRO A 66 4.85 -24.82 8.21
N ILE A 67 5.40 -25.04 7.01
CA ILE A 67 5.33 -26.37 6.34
C ILE A 67 6.27 -27.43 6.96
N ASP A 68 7.30 -27.00 7.68
CA ASP A 68 8.27 -27.86 8.36
C ASP A 68 8.96 -27.10 9.51
N SER A 69 9.81 -27.80 10.26
CA SER A 69 10.56 -27.23 11.39
C SER A 69 11.57 -26.17 10.97
N ASP A 70 12.14 -26.27 9.76
CA ASP A 70 13.14 -25.32 9.26
C ASP A 70 12.49 -23.99 8.86
N ALA A 71 11.21 -24.03 8.48
CA ALA A 71 10.39 -22.87 8.17
C ALA A 71 9.88 -22.11 9.41
N GLU A 72 9.86 -22.72 10.61
CA GLU A 72 9.30 -22.09 11.82
C GLU A 72 9.98 -20.76 12.17
N GLU A 73 11.31 -20.76 12.23
CA GLU A 73 12.09 -19.56 12.57
C GLU A 73 11.93 -18.46 11.51
N VAL A 74 11.92 -18.85 10.23
CA VAL A 74 11.73 -17.94 9.10
C VAL A 74 10.33 -17.32 9.14
N HIS A 75 9.31 -18.13 9.40
CA HIS A 75 7.92 -17.70 9.54
C HIS A 75 7.76 -16.70 10.68
N ALA A 76 8.27 -17.04 11.87
CA ALA A 76 8.17 -16.20 13.08
C ALA A 76 8.91 -14.86 12.91
N LEU A 77 10.13 -14.88 12.35
CA LEU A 77 10.89 -13.66 12.05
C LEU A 77 10.15 -12.78 11.05
N GLY A 78 9.51 -13.40 10.05
CA GLY A 78 8.68 -12.74 9.07
C GLY A 78 7.46 -12.04 9.64
N LEU A 79 6.69 -12.79 10.43
CA LEU A 79 5.51 -12.28 11.12
C LEU A 79 5.87 -11.08 12.00
N LYS A 80 6.97 -11.18 12.76
CA LYS A 80 7.48 -10.07 13.58
C LYS A 80 7.77 -8.83 12.73
N LYS A 81 8.46 -8.99 11.59
CA LYS A 81 8.77 -7.87 10.68
C LYS A 81 7.53 -7.25 10.05
N PHE A 82 6.56 -8.07 9.66
CA PHE A 82 5.27 -7.60 9.14
C PHE A 82 4.54 -6.73 10.16
N VAL A 83 4.51 -7.17 11.43
CA VAL A 83 3.94 -6.41 12.55
C VAL A 83 4.70 -5.11 12.82
N GLU A 84 6.03 -5.13 12.79
CA GLU A 84 6.87 -3.93 12.94
C GLU A 84 6.61 -2.91 11.82
N GLU A 85 6.51 -3.37 10.58
CA GLU A 85 6.21 -2.52 9.43
C GLU A 85 4.81 -1.90 9.51
N ALA A 86 3.80 -2.69 9.86
CA ALA A 86 2.45 -2.18 10.07
C ALA A 86 2.39 -1.10 11.18
N LYS A 87 3.20 -1.24 12.25
CA LYS A 87 3.33 -0.22 13.30
C LYS A 87 4.01 1.06 12.79
N LEU A 88 5.02 0.95 11.95
CA LEU A 88 5.67 2.12 11.34
C LEU A 88 4.72 2.86 10.39
N LEU A 89 3.93 2.13 9.59
CA LEU A 89 2.90 2.70 8.71
C LEU A 89 1.74 3.33 9.48
N TRP A 90 1.36 2.75 10.62
CA TRP A 90 0.42 3.36 11.54
C TRP A 90 0.89 4.73 12.05
N ASN A 91 2.18 4.85 12.40
CA ASN A 91 2.77 6.12 12.83
C ASN A 91 2.77 7.17 11.69
N LEU A 92 2.77 6.74 10.43
CA LEU A 92 2.58 7.65 9.29
C LEU A 92 1.13 8.11 9.10
N SER A 93 0.18 7.36 9.63
CA SER A 93 -1.25 7.65 9.56
C SER A 93 -1.75 8.52 10.73
N THR A 94 -0.88 8.78 11.72
CA THR A 94 -1.20 9.49 12.97
C THR A 94 -0.26 10.69 13.19
N PRO A 95 -0.72 11.82 13.77
CA PRO A 95 -2.11 12.13 14.12
C PRO A 95 -3.00 12.42 12.89
N SER A 96 -2.40 12.71 11.73
CA SER A 96 -3.11 12.99 10.49
C SER A 96 -2.73 11.99 9.38
N ARG A 97 -3.73 11.55 8.64
CA ARG A 97 -3.54 10.74 7.42
C ARG A 97 -2.89 11.58 6.32
N HIS A 98 -2.05 10.96 5.49
CA HIS A 98 -1.55 11.62 4.28
C HIS A 98 -2.47 11.27 3.10
N PRO A 99 -2.99 12.25 2.33
CA PRO A 99 -3.96 11.99 1.28
C PRO A 99 -3.41 11.16 0.10
N ASN A 100 -2.10 10.96 -0.02
CA ASN A 100 -1.50 10.21 -1.13
C ASN A 100 -0.77 8.94 -0.68
N ILE A 101 -0.88 8.56 0.59
CA ILE A 101 -0.33 7.31 1.13
C ILE A 101 -1.45 6.55 1.81
N VAL A 102 -1.58 5.25 1.52
CA VAL A 102 -2.56 4.40 2.18
C VAL A 102 -2.42 4.45 3.70
N SER A 103 -3.54 4.60 4.40
CA SER A 103 -3.55 4.69 5.86
C SER A 103 -3.87 3.35 6.51
N VAL A 104 -3.18 3.03 7.60
CA VAL A 104 -3.46 1.84 8.41
C VAL A 104 -4.56 2.18 9.41
N ARG A 105 -5.53 1.27 9.57
CA ARG A 105 -6.69 1.38 10.46
C ARG A 105 -6.59 0.48 11.69
N SER A 106 -6.02 -0.70 11.52
CA SER A 106 -5.91 -1.69 12.58
C SER A 106 -4.83 -2.70 12.25
N LEU A 107 -4.27 -3.31 13.28
CA LEU A 107 -3.33 -4.42 13.20
C LEU A 107 -3.71 -5.43 14.25
N PHE A 108 -3.83 -6.70 13.86
CA PHE A 108 -4.15 -7.76 14.80
C PHE A 108 -3.58 -9.12 14.40
N GLU A 109 -3.43 -9.98 15.41
CA GLU A 109 -2.92 -11.34 15.26
C GLU A 109 -4.00 -12.33 15.67
N ILE A 110 -4.37 -13.23 14.74
CA ILE A 110 -5.27 -14.39 14.92
C ILE A 110 -4.87 -15.47 13.89
N HIS A 111 -5.34 -16.71 14.05
CA HIS A 111 -5.09 -17.80 13.10
C HIS A 111 -3.60 -18.03 12.80
N GLY A 112 -2.70 -17.88 13.78
CA GLY A 112 -1.27 -18.09 13.59
C GLY A 112 -0.56 -17.03 12.72
N THR A 113 -1.24 -15.94 12.35
CA THR A 113 -0.70 -14.87 11.50
C THR A 113 -1.15 -13.47 11.94
N ALA A 114 -0.73 -12.44 11.20
CA ALA A 114 -1.12 -11.05 11.38
C ALA A 114 -1.93 -10.52 10.19
N TYR A 115 -2.84 -9.60 10.49
CA TYR A 115 -3.69 -8.91 9.54
C TYR A 115 -3.54 -7.41 9.74
N MET A 116 -3.20 -6.71 8.66
CA MET A 116 -3.13 -5.25 8.59
C MET A 116 -4.35 -4.74 7.83
N VAL A 117 -5.22 -4.00 8.52
CA VAL A 117 -6.40 -3.35 7.94
C VAL A 117 -6.02 -1.95 7.49
N MET A 118 -6.37 -1.61 6.25
CA MET A 118 -6.02 -0.36 5.59
C MET A 118 -7.27 0.28 4.98
N ASP A 119 -7.18 1.59 4.75
CA ASP A 119 -8.15 2.30 3.93
C ASP A 119 -8.28 1.62 2.56
N PHE A 120 -9.51 1.29 2.14
CA PHE A 120 -9.78 0.85 0.77
C PHE A 120 -9.84 2.08 -0.13
N GLU A 121 -8.96 2.12 -1.12
CA GLU A 121 -8.92 3.21 -2.10
C GLU A 121 -9.63 2.76 -3.37
N ASP A 122 -10.76 3.40 -3.66
CA ASP A 122 -11.50 3.19 -4.89
C ASP A 122 -10.83 4.00 -6.01
N GLY A 123 -10.05 3.31 -6.85
CA GLY A 123 -9.27 3.93 -7.90
C GLY A 123 -8.72 2.93 -8.91
N ILE A 124 -8.32 3.46 -10.06
CA ILE A 124 -7.72 2.68 -11.13
C ILE A 124 -6.20 2.69 -10.97
N ALA A 125 -5.58 1.51 -10.94
CA ALA A 125 -4.13 1.40 -10.94
C ALA A 125 -3.51 2.03 -12.20
N LEU A 126 -2.43 2.79 -12.05
CA LEU A 126 -1.67 3.40 -13.15
C LEU A 126 -1.23 2.37 -14.19
N SER A 127 -0.93 1.14 -13.76
CA SER A 127 -0.65 0.02 -14.69
C SER A 127 -1.79 -0.28 -15.67
N ARG A 128 -3.05 -0.10 -15.25
CA ARG A 128 -4.22 -0.30 -16.10
C ARG A 128 -4.35 0.83 -17.11
N GLU A 129 -4.06 2.07 -16.72
CA GLU A 129 -4.02 3.21 -17.63
C GLU A 129 -2.92 3.05 -18.68
N LEU A 130 -1.71 2.63 -18.27
CA LEU A 130 -0.62 2.31 -19.20
C LEU A 130 -1.01 1.21 -20.20
N LYS A 131 -1.66 0.13 -19.72
CA LYS A 131 -2.16 -0.97 -20.59
C LYS A 131 -3.22 -0.52 -21.60
N LYS A 132 -4.04 0.48 -21.26
CA LYS A 132 -5.00 1.10 -22.19
C LYS A 132 -4.34 2.01 -23.22
N GLY A 133 -3.02 2.24 -23.12
CA GLY A 133 -2.28 3.13 -24.00
C GLY A 133 -2.44 4.60 -23.63
N ALA A 134 -2.74 4.92 -22.36
CA ALA A 134 -2.83 6.29 -21.88
C ALA A 134 -1.57 7.08 -22.26
N LYS A 135 -1.77 8.28 -22.79
CA LYS A 135 -0.70 9.21 -23.13
C LYS A 135 -0.71 10.35 -22.13
N PHE A 136 0.38 10.45 -21.39
CA PHE A 136 0.56 11.52 -20.43
C PHE A 136 1.33 12.68 -21.08
N ASN A 137 1.08 13.88 -20.57
CA ASN A 137 1.98 15.01 -20.73
C ASN A 137 2.65 15.34 -19.39
N GLU A 138 3.64 16.23 -19.41
CA GLU A 138 4.38 16.66 -18.22
C GLU A 138 3.47 17.05 -17.05
N ARG A 139 2.43 17.86 -17.31
CA ARG A 139 1.51 18.32 -16.26
C ARG A 139 0.74 17.17 -15.63
N SER A 140 0.20 16.26 -16.45
CA SER A 140 -0.54 15.10 -15.92
C SER A 140 0.35 14.17 -15.10
N LEU A 141 1.60 13.93 -15.53
CA LEU A 141 2.53 13.12 -14.73
C LEU A 141 2.96 13.81 -13.45
N TRP A 142 3.17 15.12 -13.51
CA TRP A 142 3.47 15.90 -12.32
C TRP A 142 2.36 15.82 -11.29
N ASN A 143 1.10 15.95 -11.72
CA ASN A 143 -0.06 15.84 -10.82
C ASN A 143 -0.21 14.44 -10.20
N ILE A 144 0.37 13.40 -10.81
CA ILE A 144 0.40 12.05 -10.25
C ILE A 144 1.60 11.87 -9.30
N ILE A 145 2.80 12.28 -9.71
CA ILE A 145 4.03 11.94 -8.99
C ILE A 145 4.36 12.91 -7.86
N HIS A 146 4.08 14.20 -8.00
CA HIS A 146 4.38 15.17 -6.95
C HIS A 146 3.68 14.83 -5.61
N PRO A 147 2.35 14.54 -5.57
CA PRO A 147 1.70 14.23 -4.30
C PRO A 147 2.19 12.90 -3.69
N ILE A 148 2.56 11.93 -4.53
CA ILE A 148 3.15 10.66 -4.09
C ILE A 148 4.54 10.88 -3.48
N ALA A 149 5.34 11.71 -4.13
CA ALA A 149 6.66 12.10 -3.65
C ALA A 149 6.55 12.81 -2.29
N GLU A 150 5.64 13.77 -2.12
CA GLU A 150 5.40 14.42 -0.82
C GLU A 150 5.01 13.42 0.28
N GLY A 151 4.19 12.42 -0.06
CA GLY A 151 3.87 11.31 0.83
C GLY A 151 5.08 10.48 1.24
N LEU A 152 5.96 10.18 0.28
CA LEU A 152 7.20 9.43 0.52
C LEU A 152 8.21 10.24 1.34
N GLU A 153 8.32 11.55 1.13
CA GLU A 153 9.15 12.44 1.94
C GLU A 153 8.73 12.35 3.42
N ARG A 154 7.43 12.30 3.71
CA ARG A 154 6.93 12.05 5.07
C ARG A 154 7.33 10.66 5.59
N ALA A 155 7.21 9.62 4.76
CA ALA A 155 7.62 8.26 5.12
C ALA A 155 9.11 8.16 5.44
N HIS A 156 9.95 8.76 4.59
CA HIS A 156 11.40 8.74 4.71
C HIS A 156 11.89 9.42 5.98
N ARG A 157 11.24 10.52 6.42
CA ARG A 157 11.59 11.24 7.66
C ARG A 157 11.44 10.39 8.94
N VAL A 158 10.58 9.38 8.92
CA VAL A 158 10.41 8.44 10.04
C VAL A 158 11.09 7.09 9.79
N GLY A 159 11.94 7.01 8.76
CA GLY A 159 12.75 5.82 8.45
C GLY A 159 12.01 4.71 7.70
N VAL A 160 10.83 5.00 7.15
CA VAL A 160 10.05 4.04 6.35
C VAL A 160 10.40 4.21 4.87
N LEU A 161 10.77 3.12 4.19
CA LEU A 161 10.96 3.07 2.74
C LEU A 161 9.86 2.20 2.13
N HIS A 162 9.38 2.54 0.95
CA HIS A 162 8.34 1.76 0.25
C HIS A 162 8.90 0.48 -0.38
N ARG A 163 10.03 0.57 -1.07
CA ARG A 163 10.81 -0.52 -1.73
C ARG A 163 10.14 -1.31 -2.86
N ASP A 164 8.83 -1.21 -3.02
CA ASP A 164 8.08 -1.86 -4.11
C ASP A 164 7.17 -0.88 -4.88
N ILE A 165 7.69 0.30 -5.21
CA ILE A 165 6.96 1.28 -6.01
C ILE A 165 6.90 0.80 -7.46
N LYS A 166 5.69 0.70 -8.00
CA LYS A 166 5.40 0.27 -9.38
C LYS A 166 4.01 0.73 -9.80
N PRO A 167 3.68 0.79 -11.10
CA PRO A 167 2.38 1.28 -11.55
C PRO A 167 1.15 0.50 -11.00
N PRO A 168 1.23 -0.80 -10.67
CA PRO A 168 0.15 -1.48 -9.94
C PRO A 168 -0.15 -0.91 -8.53
N ASN A 169 0.84 -0.30 -7.88
CA ASN A 169 0.75 0.19 -6.50
C ASN A 169 0.43 1.69 -6.42
N ILE A 170 0.18 2.34 -7.57
CA ILE A 170 -0.26 3.73 -7.64
C ILE A 170 -1.70 3.71 -8.17
N LEU A 171 -2.66 3.96 -7.28
CA LEU A 171 -4.07 4.08 -7.65
C LEU A 171 -4.39 5.53 -7.95
N ILE A 172 -5.25 5.78 -8.93
CA ILE A 172 -5.77 7.10 -9.27
C ILE A 172 -7.29 7.04 -9.11
N ASN A 173 -7.82 7.81 -8.17
CA ASN A 173 -9.27 7.86 -7.96
C ASN A 173 -9.97 8.68 -9.06
N GLU A 174 -11.30 8.73 -9.03
CA GLU A 174 -12.10 9.46 -10.03
C GLU A 174 -11.79 10.97 -10.09
N ASP A 175 -11.40 11.57 -8.96
CA ASP A 175 -10.99 12.98 -8.88
C ASP A 175 -9.56 13.24 -9.41
N GLY A 176 -8.84 12.19 -9.83
CA GLY A 176 -7.45 12.26 -10.28
C GLY A 176 -6.42 12.33 -9.15
N ARG A 177 -6.81 12.12 -7.88
CA ARG A 177 -5.90 12.04 -6.74
C ARG A 177 -5.14 10.70 -6.78
N PRO A 178 -3.79 10.73 -6.78
CA PRO A 178 -3.00 9.52 -6.73
C PRO A 178 -2.84 9.04 -5.28
N VAL A 179 -2.87 7.73 -5.05
CA VAL A 179 -2.56 7.11 -3.76
C VAL A 179 -1.57 5.98 -3.94
N LEU A 180 -0.49 6.04 -3.18
CA LEU A 180 0.50 4.96 -3.09
C LEU A 180 0.00 3.93 -2.07
N ILE A 181 -0.24 2.72 -2.57
CA ILE A 181 -0.69 1.58 -1.78
C ILE A 181 0.44 0.55 -1.65
N ASP A 182 0.23 -0.43 -0.77
CA ASP A 182 1.09 -1.62 -0.66
C ASP A 182 2.55 -1.32 -0.29
N PHE A 183 2.71 -0.53 0.78
CA PHE A 183 3.99 -0.46 1.49
C PHE A 183 4.36 -1.87 1.98
N GLY A 184 5.61 -2.26 1.78
CA GLY A 184 6.12 -3.44 2.46
C GLY A 184 5.86 -4.80 1.81
N SER A 185 5.87 -4.90 0.49
CA SER A 185 5.80 -6.22 -0.17
C SER A 185 7.14 -6.95 -0.26
N ALA A 186 8.26 -6.30 0.09
CA ALA A 186 9.58 -6.91 -0.04
C ALA A 186 10.52 -6.57 1.12
N ARG A 187 10.36 -7.26 2.26
CA ARG A 187 11.54 -7.73 2.98
C ARG A 187 11.30 -8.96 3.86
N PHE A 188 11.57 -10.10 3.24
CA PHE A 188 12.29 -11.18 3.90
C PHE A 188 13.76 -11.06 3.53
N GLU A 189 14.54 -10.44 4.41
CA GLU A 189 15.91 -10.91 4.59
C GLU A 189 15.86 -11.85 5.78
N ALA A 190 15.64 -13.15 5.53
CA ALA A 190 16.12 -14.17 6.44
C ALA A 190 17.66 -14.10 6.38
N ALA A 191 18.21 -13.24 7.22
CA ALA A 191 19.61 -13.36 7.57
C ALA A 191 19.70 -14.61 8.46
N GLU A 192 20.47 -15.60 7.98
CA GLU A 192 21.06 -16.70 8.74
C GLU A 192 20.33 -18.07 8.78
N ALA A 193 19.01 -18.19 8.65
CA ALA A 193 18.37 -19.48 8.89
C ALA A 193 18.41 -20.50 7.72
N THR A 194 18.46 -20.09 6.45
CA THR A 194 18.40 -21.04 5.32
C THR A 194 19.25 -20.60 4.12
N SER A 195 19.88 -21.58 3.48
CA SER A 195 20.79 -21.44 2.33
C SER A 195 20.13 -21.00 1.02
N THR A 196 18.83 -20.70 1.03
CA THR A 196 18.05 -20.20 -0.11
C THR A 196 17.37 -18.88 0.25
N LYS A 197 18.08 -17.77 0.04
CA LYS A 197 17.54 -16.41 0.17
C LYS A 197 16.74 -16.06 -1.08
N VAL A 198 15.42 -16.23 -1.04
CA VAL A 198 14.54 -15.74 -2.12
C VAL A 198 14.10 -14.32 -1.78
N THR A 199 14.94 -13.33 -2.11
CA THR A 199 14.49 -11.94 -2.15
C THR A 199 13.73 -11.73 -3.46
N PHE A 200 12.41 -11.56 -3.40
CA PHE A 200 11.63 -11.19 -4.58
C PHE A 200 11.81 -9.70 -4.84
N HIS A 201 12.53 -9.39 -5.90
CA HIS A 201 12.59 -8.05 -6.46
C HIS A 201 11.52 -7.90 -7.53
N THR A 202 11.08 -6.67 -7.78
CA THR A 202 10.18 -6.35 -8.90
C THR A 202 10.98 -5.64 -10.01
N PRO A 203 11.76 -6.35 -10.85
CA PRO A 203 12.33 -5.72 -12.02
C PRO A 203 11.24 -5.14 -12.96
N PRO A 204 11.52 -4.03 -13.67
CA PRO A 204 12.76 -3.24 -13.63
C PRO A 204 12.77 -2.17 -12.51
N TYR A 205 11.74 -2.09 -11.67
CA TYR A 205 11.60 -1.02 -10.66
C TYR A 205 12.55 -1.17 -9.47
N ALA A 206 13.06 -2.37 -9.22
CA ALA A 206 14.02 -2.61 -8.15
C ALA A 206 15.41 -2.04 -8.48
N ALA A 207 15.96 -1.25 -7.55
CA ALA A 207 17.26 -0.60 -7.66
C ALA A 207 18.42 -1.56 -7.30
N ILE A 208 19.66 -1.22 -7.69
CA ILE A 208 20.82 -2.12 -7.52
C ILE A 208 21.09 -2.52 -6.05
N GLU A 209 20.93 -1.58 -5.12
CA GLU A 209 21.09 -1.77 -3.67
C GLU A 209 20.02 -2.69 -3.04
N GLN A 210 18.99 -3.04 -3.81
CA GLN A 210 18.07 -4.11 -3.40
C GLN A 210 18.68 -5.48 -3.70
N TYR A 211 19.45 -5.62 -4.78
CA TYR A 211 20.12 -6.87 -5.16
C TYR A 211 21.45 -7.08 -4.42
N VAL A 212 22.20 -6.01 -4.15
CA VAL A 212 23.55 -6.09 -3.56
C VAL A 212 23.63 -5.40 -2.21
N LYS A 213 24.15 -6.12 -1.21
CA LYS A 213 24.25 -5.64 0.18
C LYS A 213 25.35 -4.60 0.42
N THR A 214 26.28 -4.46 -0.53
CA THR A 214 27.38 -3.49 -0.44
C THR A 214 26.87 -2.05 -0.51
N TYR A 215 25.67 -1.84 -1.05
CA TYR A 215 25.03 -0.54 -1.07
C TYR A 215 23.90 -0.46 -0.04
N PRO A 216 23.85 0.60 0.80
CA PRO A 216 22.74 0.81 1.70
C PRO A 216 21.48 1.22 0.92
N GLN A 217 20.34 0.77 1.41
CA GLN A 217 19.03 1.25 0.97
C GLN A 217 18.67 2.53 1.74
N GLY A 218 18.03 3.47 1.05
CA GLY A 218 17.62 4.76 1.60
C GLY A 218 16.56 5.41 0.71
N PRO A 219 16.23 6.70 0.93
CA PRO A 219 15.28 7.45 0.11
C PRO A 219 15.52 7.32 -1.40
N TRP A 220 16.80 7.32 -1.80
CA TRP A 220 17.23 7.11 -3.19
C TRP A 220 16.73 5.81 -3.82
N THR A 221 16.45 4.78 -3.04
CA THR A 221 15.88 3.50 -3.51
C THR A 221 14.46 3.68 -4.04
N ASP A 222 13.62 4.43 -3.33
CA ASP A 222 12.26 4.74 -3.78
C ASP A 222 12.27 5.75 -4.94
N ILE A 223 13.22 6.70 -4.92
CA ILE A 223 13.43 7.66 -6.01
C ILE A 223 13.75 6.94 -7.32
N TYR A 224 14.58 5.90 -7.29
CA TYR A 224 14.86 5.08 -8.48
C TYR A 224 13.59 4.46 -9.05
N ALA A 225 12.78 3.83 -8.19
CA ALA A 225 11.54 3.19 -8.61
C ALA A 225 10.54 4.20 -9.20
N LEU A 226 10.42 5.40 -8.62
CA LEU A 226 9.64 6.51 -9.20
C LEU A 226 10.18 6.97 -10.55
N GLY A 227 11.50 7.03 -10.72
CA GLY A 227 12.14 7.31 -12.00
C GLY A 227 11.76 6.28 -13.07
N VAL A 228 11.78 4.98 -12.73
CA VAL A 228 11.36 3.91 -13.63
C VAL A 228 9.86 4.01 -14.00
N VAL A 229 9.00 4.34 -13.04
CA VAL A 229 7.56 4.59 -13.29
C VAL A 229 7.38 5.74 -14.27
N LEU A 230 8.07 6.87 -14.04
CA LEU A 230 8.00 8.04 -14.92
C LEU A 230 8.52 7.73 -16.33
N TYR A 231 9.64 6.99 -16.43
CA TYR A 231 10.17 6.54 -17.72
C TYR A 231 9.12 5.76 -18.50
N GLU A 232 8.49 4.75 -17.88
CA GLU A 232 7.46 3.94 -18.53
C GLU A 232 6.25 4.78 -18.96
N CYS A 233 5.88 5.80 -18.17
CA CYS A 233 4.81 6.71 -18.54
C CYS A 233 5.16 7.62 -19.72
N VAL A 234 6.42 8.05 -19.84
CA VAL A 234 6.89 8.91 -20.94
C VAL A 234 7.05 8.10 -22.23
N THR A 235 7.70 6.95 -22.15
CA THR A 235 8.06 6.14 -23.34
C THR A 235 6.97 5.18 -23.76
N GLY A 236 6.10 4.76 -22.82
CA GLY A 236 5.18 3.64 -22.99
C GLY A 236 5.85 2.27 -22.85
N GLU A 237 7.15 2.23 -22.57
CA GLU A 237 7.95 1.01 -22.48
C GLU A 237 8.75 0.96 -21.18
N LYS A 238 8.94 -0.25 -20.66
CA LYS A 238 9.79 -0.47 -19.48
C LYS A 238 11.26 -0.33 -19.86
N PRO A 239 12.09 0.33 -19.02
CA PRO A 239 13.53 0.30 -19.26
C PRO A 239 14.08 -1.11 -19.01
N PRO A 240 15.26 -1.44 -19.57
CA PRO A 240 15.97 -2.65 -19.19
C PRO A 240 16.23 -2.70 -17.68
N GLU A 241 16.34 -3.90 -17.13
CA GLU A 241 16.56 -4.08 -15.69
C GLU A 241 17.89 -3.49 -15.23
N VAL A 242 18.01 -3.12 -13.95
CA VAL A 242 19.22 -2.44 -13.44
C VAL A 242 20.50 -3.26 -13.66
N LEU A 243 20.43 -4.58 -13.54
CA LEU A 243 21.57 -5.48 -13.76
C LEU A 243 21.97 -5.52 -15.25
N GLU A 244 20.99 -5.50 -16.14
CA GLU A 244 21.26 -5.42 -17.58
C GLU A 244 21.89 -4.08 -17.96
N ARG A 245 21.38 -2.97 -17.41
CA ARG A 245 21.94 -1.62 -17.59
C ARG A 245 23.37 -1.48 -17.08
N MET A 246 23.76 -2.27 -16.07
CA MET A 246 25.16 -2.32 -15.60
C MET A 246 26.10 -2.98 -16.61
N HIS A 247 25.64 -4.01 -17.32
CA HIS A 247 26.47 -4.78 -18.25
C HIS A 247 26.44 -4.23 -19.69
N ALA A 248 25.26 -3.87 -20.18
CA ALA A 248 25.04 -3.34 -21.53
C ALA A 248 25.27 -1.81 -21.62
N GLY A 249 25.43 -1.14 -20.48
CA GLY A 249 25.52 0.31 -20.37
C GLY A 249 24.16 0.99 -20.15
N LEU A 250 24.19 2.28 -19.80
CA LEU A 250 23.01 3.04 -19.38
C LEU A 250 21.97 3.30 -20.48
N GLY A 251 22.30 3.01 -21.75
CA GLY A 251 21.55 3.50 -22.90
C GLY A 251 21.71 5.00 -23.11
N LYS A 252 20.90 5.58 -24.01
CA LYS A 252 20.83 7.04 -24.17
C LYS A 252 19.93 7.63 -23.08
N PRO A 253 20.34 8.71 -22.40
CA PRO A 253 19.48 9.42 -21.47
C PRO A 253 18.16 9.84 -22.12
N LEU A 254 17.06 9.78 -21.37
CA LEU A 254 15.73 10.17 -21.81
C LEU A 254 15.73 11.63 -22.30
N ALA A 255 16.46 12.51 -21.60
CA ALA A 255 16.61 13.93 -21.94
C ALA A 255 17.44 14.21 -23.21
N ALA A 256 18.12 13.19 -23.78
CA ALA A 256 18.78 13.30 -25.08
C ALA A 256 17.83 12.99 -26.25
N GLY A 257 16.66 12.41 -25.97
CA GLY A 257 15.60 12.16 -26.94
C GLY A 257 14.70 13.37 -27.21
N SER A 258 13.75 13.20 -28.13
CA SER A 258 12.69 14.18 -28.40
C SER A 258 11.36 13.60 -27.97
N TRP A 259 10.80 14.15 -26.89
CA TRP A 259 9.53 13.71 -26.30
C TRP A 259 8.57 14.90 -26.26
N PRO A 260 7.71 15.07 -27.28
CA PRO A 260 6.74 16.16 -27.31
C PRO A 260 5.87 16.17 -26.06
N GLY A 261 5.66 17.35 -25.48
CA GLY A 261 4.89 17.51 -24.24
C GLY A 261 5.71 17.38 -22.95
N TYR A 262 7.03 17.19 -23.05
CA TYR A 262 7.96 17.15 -21.92
C TYR A 262 9.11 18.15 -22.07
N SER A 263 9.39 18.87 -21.00
CA SER A 263 10.56 19.76 -20.92
C SER A 263 11.82 18.95 -20.68
N LYS A 264 12.96 19.48 -21.16
CA LYS A 264 14.27 18.85 -20.94
C LYS A 264 14.58 18.67 -19.45
N LYS A 265 14.16 19.61 -18.59
CA LYS A 265 14.37 19.53 -17.14
C LYS A 265 13.62 18.36 -16.52
N PHE A 266 12.35 18.17 -16.90
CA PHE A 266 11.55 17.04 -16.42
C PHE A 266 12.22 15.70 -16.78
N LEU A 267 12.67 15.56 -18.02
CA LEU A 267 13.38 14.36 -18.47
C LEU A 267 14.73 14.16 -17.75
N GLN A 268 15.47 15.24 -17.48
CA GLN A 268 16.72 15.18 -16.73
C GLN A 268 16.51 14.74 -15.28
N ALA A 269 15.41 15.14 -14.65
CA ALA A 269 15.05 14.67 -13.30
C ALA A 269 14.75 13.16 -13.29
N ILE A 270 14.11 12.64 -14.34
CA ILE A 270 13.88 11.20 -14.52
C ILE A 270 15.23 10.47 -14.70
N ASP A 271 16.10 10.97 -15.58
CA ASP A 271 17.43 10.40 -15.82
C ASP A 271 18.25 10.34 -14.53
N ALA A 272 18.23 11.41 -13.73
CA ALA A 272 18.94 11.47 -12.46
C ALA A 272 18.42 10.43 -11.45
N ALA A 273 17.10 10.30 -11.31
CA ALA A 273 16.49 9.27 -10.47
C ALA A 273 16.86 7.85 -10.92
N MET A 274 16.99 7.61 -12.22
CA MET A 274 17.34 6.29 -12.76
C MET A 274 18.85 5.99 -12.75
N THR A 275 19.68 6.83 -12.15
CA THR A 275 21.13 6.61 -12.05
C THR A 275 21.40 5.32 -11.26
N ILE A 276 22.26 4.45 -11.80
CA ILE A 276 22.52 3.13 -11.20
C ILE A 276 23.11 3.29 -9.79
N ARG A 277 24.19 4.08 -9.66
CA ARG A 277 24.90 4.25 -8.40
C ARG A 277 24.06 5.05 -7.41
N PRO A 278 23.74 4.48 -6.22
CA PRO A 278 22.90 5.16 -5.23
C PRO A 278 23.42 6.53 -4.80
N GLN A 279 24.74 6.70 -4.70
CA GLN A 279 25.39 7.94 -4.23
C GLN A 279 25.34 9.07 -5.27
N GLU A 280 25.09 8.73 -6.54
CA GLU A 280 24.98 9.69 -7.64
C GLU A 280 23.53 10.09 -7.93
N ARG A 281 22.55 9.45 -7.25
CA ARG A 281 21.14 9.84 -7.28
C ARG A 281 20.85 11.00 -6.33
N PRO A 282 19.71 11.70 -6.50
CA PRO A 282 19.16 12.56 -5.46
C PRO A 282 19.01 11.78 -4.14
N GLN A 283 19.46 12.38 -3.03
CA GLN A 283 19.55 11.70 -1.73
C GLN A 283 18.28 11.86 -0.89
N SER A 284 17.40 12.80 -1.24
CA SER A 284 16.08 12.99 -0.64
C SER A 284 15.02 13.27 -1.71
N ILE A 285 13.74 13.11 -1.35
CA ILE A 285 12.64 13.46 -2.26
C ILE A 285 12.67 14.96 -2.54
N SER A 286 12.93 15.79 -1.52
CA SER A 286 13.12 17.23 -1.69
C SER A 286 14.17 17.56 -2.76
N ASP A 287 15.37 16.96 -2.70
CA ASP A 287 16.43 17.18 -3.69
C ASP A 287 15.95 16.83 -5.10
N TRP A 288 15.21 15.72 -5.24
CA TRP A 288 14.70 15.27 -6.53
C TRP A 288 13.62 16.20 -7.07
N LEU A 289 12.68 16.65 -6.22
CA LEU A 289 11.60 17.56 -6.61
C LEU A 289 12.15 18.91 -7.09
N GLU A 290 13.24 19.41 -6.50
CA GLU A 290 13.90 20.64 -6.95
C GLU A 290 14.43 20.55 -8.39
N MET A 291 14.82 19.35 -8.86
CA MET A 291 15.34 19.14 -10.22
C MET A 291 14.30 19.41 -11.31
N PHE A 292 13.03 19.16 -11.01
CA PHE A 292 11.92 19.45 -11.94
C PHE A 292 11.76 20.96 -12.16
N GLY A 293 12.11 21.79 -11.17
CA GLY A 293 12.10 23.25 -11.23
C GLY A 293 10.80 23.89 -10.74
N LYS A 294 10.85 25.18 -10.40
CA LYS A 294 9.79 25.91 -9.67
C LYS A 294 8.46 26.16 -10.43
N ASN A 295 8.38 25.78 -11.72
CA ASN A 295 7.22 26.10 -12.59
C ASN A 295 6.52 24.87 -13.18
N VAL A 296 6.87 23.64 -12.75
CA VAL A 296 6.21 22.43 -13.25
C VAL A 296 4.74 22.47 -12.80
N GLY A 297 3.83 22.42 -13.77
CA GLY A 297 2.38 22.62 -13.57
C GLY A 297 1.82 23.95 -14.11
N LYS A 298 2.65 24.99 -14.33
CA LYS A 298 2.24 26.31 -14.88
C LYS A 298 2.51 26.43 -16.39
N SER A 299 1.99 25.53 -17.23
CA SER A 299 1.90 25.79 -18.68
C SER A 299 0.75 26.77 -18.96
N LYS A 300 1.06 27.92 -19.60
CA LYS A 300 0.06 28.83 -20.19
C LYS A 300 -0.67 28.08 -21.30
N THR A 301 -1.97 27.89 -21.16
CA THR A 301 -2.86 27.60 -22.27
C THR A 301 -2.70 28.72 -23.31
N PRO A 302 -2.63 28.45 -24.63
CA PRO A 302 -2.77 29.50 -25.62
C PRO A 302 -4.17 30.10 -25.43
N ALA A 303 -4.24 31.42 -25.25
CA ALA A 303 -5.50 32.15 -25.19
C ALA A 303 -6.28 31.88 -26.48
N MET A 304 -7.36 31.11 -26.37
CA MET A 304 -8.44 31.16 -27.35
C MET A 304 -9.32 32.35 -27.00
N SER A 305 -9.65 33.09 -28.04
CA SER A 305 -10.38 34.34 -28.10
C SER A 305 -11.67 34.33 -27.29
N GLU A 306 -11.94 35.51 -26.73
CA GLU A 306 -13.19 35.94 -26.12
C GLU A 306 -14.39 35.60 -27.02
N ASP A 307 -15.25 34.72 -26.53
CA ASP A 307 -16.68 34.78 -26.83
C ASP A 307 -17.42 34.59 -25.51
N GLU A 308 -18.26 35.57 -25.22
CA GLU A 308 -18.99 35.76 -23.98
C GLU A 308 -20.12 34.71 -23.87
N ASP A 309 -19.98 33.76 -22.95
CA ASP A 309 -21.13 33.31 -22.17
C ASP A 309 -20.71 32.85 -20.78
N ALA A 310 -20.89 33.76 -19.82
CA ALA A 310 -20.39 33.67 -18.47
C ALA A 310 -21.28 32.77 -17.60
N THR A 311 -20.84 31.54 -17.31
CA THR A 311 -21.30 30.84 -16.09
C THR A 311 -20.34 31.17 -14.95
N ARG A 312 -20.66 32.26 -14.23
CA ARG A 312 -19.99 32.64 -12.98
C ARG A 312 -20.26 31.57 -11.91
N VAL A 313 -19.21 30.92 -11.44
CA VAL A 313 -19.27 30.09 -10.23
C VAL A 313 -19.28 31.03 -9.03
N PHE A 314 -20.41 31.09 -8.31
CA PHE A 314 -20.49 31.71 -7.01
C PHE A 314 -19.68 30.88 -6.00
N THR A 315 -18.70 31.49 -5.35
CA THR A 315 -18.17 30.99 -4.08
C THR A 315 -19.26 31.12 -3.02
N HIS A 316 -19.95 30.04 -2.71
CA HIS A 316 -20.79 29.98 -1.52
C HIS A 316 -19.88 29.70 -0.33
N GLU A 317 -19.58 30.73 0.47
CA GLU A 317 -19.13 30.52 1.85
C GLU A 317 -20.28 29.84 2.61
N LEU A 318 -20.21 28.50 2.71
CA LEU A 318 -21.05 27.77 3.63
C LEU A 318 -20.60 28.13 5.05
N LYS A 319 -21.33 29.05 5.69
CA LYS A 319 -21.35 29.10 7.15
C LYS A 319 -21.86 27.72 7.60
N SER A 320 -21.03 26.97 8.32
CA SER A 320 -21.47 25.74 8.95
C SER A 320 -22.52 26.11 9.99
N ASP A 321 -23.77 25.70 9.80
CA ASP A 321 -24.74 25.76 10.88
C ASP A 321 -24.26 24.84 12.02
N SER A 322 -24.38 25.36 13.24
CA SER A 322 -24.11 24.63 14.47
C SER A 322 -24.83 23.28 14.44
N ILE A 323 -24.07 22.19 14.51
CA ILE A 323 -24.62 20.83 14.62
C ILE A 323 -25.52 20.77 15.86
N MET A 324 -26.84 20.71 15.64
CA MET A 324 -27.78 20.39 16.71
C MET A 324 -27.86 18.87 16.85
N PRO A 325 -27.75 18.31 18.08
CA PRO A 325 -27.96 16.90 18.30
C PRO A 325 -29.39 16.53 17.90
N VAL A 326 -29.52 15.59 16.95
CA VAL A 326 -30.80 14.98 16.60
C VAL A 326 -31.19 14.08 17.77
N ALA A 327 -32.32 14.37 18.41
CA ALA A 327 -32.87 13.48 19.43
C ALA A 327 -33.13 12.10 18.80
N PRO A 328 -32.80 10.99 19.49
CA PRO A 328 -33.05 9.67 18.96
C PRO A 328 -34.54 9.51 18.61
N PRO A 329 -34.87 8.73 17.57
CA PRO A 329 -36.26 8.53 17.18
C PRO A 329 -37.06 8.03 18.40
N ALA A 330 -38.22 8.63 18.63
CA ALA A 330 -39.14 8.14 19.65
C ALA A 330 -39.54 6.72 19.27
N PHE A 331 -39.02 5.74 19.99
CA PHE A 331 -39.57 4.38 19.95
C PHE A 331 -41.02 4.48 20.40
N ALA A 332 -41.92 3.87 19.64
CA ALA A 332 -43.31 3.73 20.07
C ALA A 332 -43.32 3.06 21.45
N ASP A 333 -43.96 3.72 22.41
CA ASP A 333 -44.05 3.26 23.79
C ASP A 333 -44.49 1.78 23.84
N GLY A 334 -43.62 0.89 24.33
CA GLY A 334 -44.06 -0.41 24.84
C GLY A 334 -43.26 -1.67 24.48
N GLU A 335 -42.28 -1.64 23.57
CA GLU A 335 -41.45 -2.83 23.30
C GLU A 335 -40.00 -2.63 23.75
N SER A 336 -39.71 -3.07 24.97
CA SER A 336 -38.34 -3.28 25.42
C SER A 336 -37.71 -4.44 24.64
N VAL A 337 -36.69 -4.17 23.83
CA VAL A 337 -35.83 -5.23 23.30
C VAL A 337 -35.10 -5.83 24.48
N GLU A 338 -35.49 -7.05 24.88
CA GLU A 338 -34.86 -7.78 25.97
C GLU A 338 -33.45 -8.20 25.52
N THR A 339 -32.45 -7.39 25.88
CA THR A 339 -31.05 -7.77 25.71
C THR A 339 -30.62 -8.60 26.92
N GLN A 340 -29.88 -9.68 26.70
CA GLN A 340 -29.28 -10.46 27.79
C GLN A 340 -28.05 -9.75 28.40
N VAL A 341 -27.85 -8.47 28.08
CA VAL A 341 -26.74 -7.66 28.56
C VAL A 341 -27.22 -6.92 29.81
N PRO A 342 -26.60 -7.15 30.99
CA PRO A 342 -27.01 -6.48 32.21
C PRO A 342 -26.75 -4.97 32.14
N ASP A 343 -27.68 -4.16 32.65
CA ASP A 343 -27.61 -2.68 32.64
C ASP A 343 -26.43 -2.11 33.45
N HIS A 344 -25.82 -2.91 34.32
CA HIS A 344 -24.65 -2.53 35.10
C HIS A 344 -23.47 -3.47 34.84
N PRO A 345 -22.26 -2.93 34.58
CA PRO A 345 -21.08 -3.72 34.20
C PRO A 345 -20.69 -4.73 35.28
N ASP A 346 -20.93 -4.42 36.55
CA ASP A 346 -20.63 -5.27 37.71
C ASP A 346 -21.51 -6.53 37.77
N LYS A 347 -22.60 -6.57 37.00
CA LYS A 347 -23.52 -7.70 36.87
C LYS A 347 -23.25 -8.54 35.63
N ALA A 348 -22.31 -8.15 34.78
CA ALA A 348 -21.91 -8.92 33.60
C ALA A 348 -21.19 -10.20 34.03
N ILE A 349 -21.86 -11.34 33.90
CA ILE A 349 -21.26 -12.65 34.18
C ILE A 349 -20.57 -13.14 32.91
N PHE A 350 -19.24 -13.02 32.87
CA PHE A 350 -18.44 -13.64 31.82
C PHE A 350 -18.32 -15.14 32.10
N LYS A 351 -18.88 -15.99 31.22
CA LYS A 351 -18.58 -17.42 31.25
C LYS A 351 -17.12 -17.63 30.85
N GLY A 352 -16.26 -17.87 31.83
CA GLY A 352 -14.89 -18.31 31.57
C GLY A 352 -14.88 -19.62 30.78
N ALA A 353 -14.00 -19.73 29.79
CA ALA A 353 -13.88 -20.93 28.96
C ALA A 353 -13.56 -22.16 29.83
N GLY A 354 -14.50 -23.10 29.88
CA GLY A 354 -14.51 -24.26 30.77
C GLY A 354 -15.92 -24.85 30.84
N PRO A 355 -16.16 -25.90 31.67
CA PRO A 355 -16.85 -27.16 31.35
C PRO A 355 -18.28 -27.10 30.77
N ALA A 356 -18.89 -25.92 30.68
CA ALA A 356 -20.17 -25.69 30.02
C ALA A 356 -20.10 -25.59 28.49
N THR A 357 -18.92 -25.53 27.88
CA THR A 357 -18.73 -25.50 26.40
C THR A 357 -18.24 -26.81 25.78
N GLY A 358 -18.12 -27.89 26.58
CA GLY A 358 -17.66 -29.19 26.06
C GLY A 358 -16.16 -29.27 25.70
N ALA A 359 -15.39 -28.19 25.89
CA ALA A 359 -13.95 -28.20 25.63
C ALA A 359 -13.18 -28.90 26.78
N LYS A 360 -12.59 -30.07 26.50
CA LYS A 360 -11.67 -30.76 27.43
C LYS A 360 -10.31 -30.06 27.43
N LYS A 361 -9.83 -29.63 28.60
CA LYS A 361 -8.41 -29.28 28.82
C LYS A 361 -7.54 -30.52 28.57
N LYS A 362 -6.56 -30.42 27.67
CA LYS A 362 -5.46 -31.40 27.56
C LYS A 362 -4.69 -31.40 28.90
N VAL A 363 -4.70 -32.53 29.58
CA VAL A 363 -3.84 -32.78 30.74
C VAL A 363 -2.44 -33.07 30.20
N THR A 364 -1.48 -32.21 30.54
CA THR A 364 -0.05 -32.47 30.34
C THR A 364 0.39 -33.53 31.36
N SER A 365 0.64 -34.75 30.90
CA SER A 365 1.37 -35.76 31.68
C SER A 365 2.86 -35.50 31.55
N ALA A 366 3.50 -35.15 32.67
CA ALA A 366 4.94 -35.22 32.81
C ALA A 366 5.35 -36.67 33.10
N THR A 367 6.24 -37.22 32.28
CA THR A 367 7.24 -38.23 32.62
C THR A 367 8.39 -38.11 31.65
#